data_AF-A0A9E0CCI4-F1
#
_entry.id   AF-A0A9E0CCI4-F1
#
_cell.length_a   1.000
_cell.length_b   1.000
_cell.length_c   1.000
_cell.angle_alpha   90.00
_cell.angle_beta   90.00
_cell.angle_gamma   90.00
#
_symmetry.space_group_name_H-M   'P 1'
#
loop_
_entity.id
_entity.type
_entity.pdbx_description
1 polymer ?
#
loop_
_entity_poly.entity_id
_entity_poly.type
_entity_poly.pdbx_seq_one_letter_code
_entity_poly.pdbx_strand_id
1 'polypeptide(L)' 'MGESSMRSPSRKPISKDASSAATRASVTFPTALYQALEEIARLKKVSVAWVVRDAAERYVAEQSPKQAK' A
#
# COMPACT_ATOMS: atom_id res chain seq x y z
N MET A 1 41.03 32.96 -21.40
CA MET A 1 41.32 31.95 -20.36
C MET A 1 40.68 32.47 -19.09
N GLY A 2 39.66 31.91 -18.45
CA GLY A 2 38.87 30.70 -18.65
C GLY A 2 37.98 30.61 -17.41
N GLU A 3 36.74 31.06 -17.50
CA GLU A 3 35.73 30.83 -16.46
C GLU A 3 34.49 30.24 -17.12
N SER A 4 34.65 29.00 -17.60
CA SER A 4 33.50 28.11 -17.80
C SER A 4 33.17 27.51 -16.44
N SER A 5 32.54 28.31 -15.58
CA SER A 5 32.04 27.83 -14.29
C SER A 5 30.88 26.88 -14.57
N MET A 6 31.15 25.61 -14.31
CA MET A 6 30.29 24.46 -14.53
C MET A 6 28.90 24.71 -13.92
N ARG A 7 27.90 24.83 -14.79
CA ARG A 7 26.50 24.86 -14.43
C ARG A 7 26.09 23.46 -13.97
N SER A 8 26.27 23.21 -12.68
CA SER A 8 25.86 21.97 -12.03
C SER A 8 24.34 21.79 -12.13
N PRO A 9 23.82 20.58 -12.40
CA PRO A 9 22.41 20.38 -12.66
C PRO A 9 21.59 20.53 -11.38
N SER A 10 20.61 21.44 -11.44
CA SER A 10 19.60 21.61 -10.41
C SER A 10 18.86 20.29 -10.17
N ARG A 11 19.11 19.65 -9.02
CA ARG A 11 18.35 18.48 -8.55
C ARG A 11 16.94 18.94 -8.26
N LYS A 12 16.00 18.58 -9.14
CA LYS A 12 14.56 18.75 -8.88
C LYS A 12 14.22 17.96 -7.61
N PRO A 13 13.61 18.56 -6.58
CA PRO A 13 13.04 17.78 -5.49
C PRO A 13 11.93 16.90 -6.09
N ILE A 14 11.97 15.60 -5.80
CA ILE A 14 10.85 14.70 -6.05
C ILE A 14 9.66 15.26 -5.29
N SER A 15 8.75 15.89 -6.04
CA SER A 15 7.46 16.31 -5.53
C SER A 15 6.77 15.07 -5.01
N LYS A 16 6.57 15.03 -3.69
CA LYS A 16 5.84 13.99 -2.98
C LYS A 16 4.46 13.93 -3.60
N ASP A 17 4.26 12.98 -4.49
CA ASP A 17 3.00 12.77 -5.16
C ASP A 17 1.96 12.60 -4.07
N ALA A 18 0.91 13.42 -4.12
CA ALA A 18 -0.27 13.31 -3.27
C ALA A 18 -1.06 12.05 -3.65
N SER A 19 -0.42 10.88 -3.59
CA SER A 19 -0.98 9.59 -3.93
C SER A 19 -1.85 9.08 -2.80
N SER A 20 -3.07 9.63 -2.73
CA SER A 20 -4.22 9.17 -1.95
C SER A 20 -4.02 9.18 -0.43
N ALA A 21 -5.05 9.57 0.32
CA ALA A 21 -5.09 9.42 1.77
C ALA A 21 -5.13 7.93 2.16
N ALA A 22 -4.02 7.22 1.98
CA ALA A 22 -3.86 5.82 2.36
C ALA A 22 -3.55 5.79 3.86
N THR A 23 -4.59 5.63 4.68
CA THR A 23 -4.43 5.41 6.12
C THR A 23 -3.80 4.04 6.34
N ARG A 24 -2.55 4.04 6.84
CA ARG A 24 -1.85 2.82 7.23
C ARG A 24 -2.21 2.46 8.67
N ALA A 25 -3.02 1.42 8.85
CA ALA A 25 -3.17 0.77 10.15
C ALA A 25 -2.05 -0.26 10.33
N SER A 26 -1.45 -0.31 11.54
CA SER A 26 -0.57 -1.41 11.94
C SER A 26 -1.39 -2.34 12.81
N VAL A 27 -1.64 -3.55 12.33
CA VAL A 27 -2.37 -4.58 13.07
C VAL A 27 -1.43 -5.76 13.29
N THR A 28 -1.43 -6.31 14.50
CA THR A 28 -0.68 -7.52 14.80
C THR A 28 -1.60 -8.71 14.55
N PHE A 29 -1.21 -9.59 13.64
CA PHE A 29 -1.97 -10.80 13.37
C PHE A 29 -1.46 -11.94 14.27
N PRO A 30 -2.35 -12.76 14.85
CA PRO A 30 -1.93 -13.98 15.52
C PRO A 30 -1.30 -14.95 14.51
N THR A 31 -0.33 -15.76 14.95
CA THR A 31 0.48 -16.64 14.09
C THR A 31 -0.38 -17.57 13.21
N ALA A 32 -1.43 -18.16 13.76
CA ALA A 32 -2.34 -19.04 13.03
C ALA A 32 -3.03 -18.32 11.85
N LEU A 33 -3.39 -17.04 12.02
CA LEU A 33 -4.02 -16.23 10.98
C LEU A 33 -3.00 -15.83 9.91
N TYR A 34 -1.78 -15.45 10.32
CA TYR A 34 -0.72 -15.11 9.37
C TYR A 34 -0.34 -16.30 8.48
N GLN A 35 -0.24 -17.51 9.03
CA GLN A 35 0.02 -18.72 8.25
C GLN A 35 -1.07 -18.99 7.19
N ALA A 36 -2.35 -18.82 7.56
CA ALA A 36 -3.45 -18.94 6.61
C ALA A 36 -3.37 -17.87 5.50
N LEU A 37 -3.03 -16.62 5.84
CA LEU A 37 -2.84 -15.56 4.86
C LEU A 37 -1.66 -15.83 3.93
N GLU A 38 -0.54 -16.36 4.44
CA GLU A 38 0.62 -16.76 3.64
C GLU A 38 0.27 -17.87 2.65
N GLU A 39 -0.49 -18.87 3.09
CA GLU A 39 -0.93 -19.95 2.20
C GLU A 39 -1.81 -19.41 1.07
N ILE A 40 -2.79 -18.55 1.38
CA ILE A 40 -3.64 -17.89 0.38
C ILE A 40 -2.79 -17.03 -0.56
N ALA A 41 -1.83 -16.27 -0.02
CA ALA A 41 -0.93 -15.42 -0.78
C ALA A 41 -0.09 -16.24 -1.77
N ARG A 42 0.48 -17.36 -1.31
CA ARG A 42 1.26 -18.31 -2.12
C ARG A 42 0.43 -18.93 -3.24
N LEU A 43 -0.80 -19.37 -2.93
CA LEU A 43 -1.71 -19.95 -3.92
C LEU A 43 -2.13 -18.94 -4.99
N LYS A 44 -2.43 -17.70 -4.58
CA LYS A 44 -2.82 -16.61 -5.48
C LYS A 44 -1.62 -15.90 -6.15
N LYS A 45 -0.38 -16.25 -5.80
CA LYS A 45 0.87 -15.58 -6.23
C LYS A 45 0.88 -14.07 -5.95
N VAL A 46 0.31 -13.68 -4.83
CA VAL A 46 0.23 -12.28 -4.36
C VAL A 46 0.95 -12.15 -3.02
N SER A 47 1.17 -10.92 -2.56
CA SER A 47 1.74 -10.68 -1.21
C SER A 47 0.65 -10.69 -0.14
N VAL A 48 1.00 -11.00 1.11
CA VAL A 48 0.08 -10.98 2.27
C VAL A 48 -0.65 -9.64 2.39
N ALA A 49 0.05 -8.52 2.16
CA ALA A 49 -0.56 -7.19 2.17
C ALA A 49 -1.69 -7.03 1.14
N TRP A 50 -1.57 -7.66 -0.03
CA TRP A 50 -2.62 -7.67 -1.04
C TRP A 50 -3.83 -8.49 -0.56
N VAL A 51 -3.59 -9.65 0.05
CA VAL A 51 -4.66 -10.49 0.63
C VAL A 51 -5.42 -9.75 1.72
N VAL A 52 -4.71 -9.04 2.61
CA VAL A 52 -5.34 -8.23 3.67
C VAL A 52 -6.20 -7.13 3.07
N ARG A 53 -5.73 -6.48 2.01
CA ARG A 53 -6.50 -5.47 1.29
C ARG A 53 -7.76 -6.05 0.64
N ASP A 54 -7.62 -7.12 -0.15
CA ASP A 54 -8.73 -7.82 -0.81
C ASP A 54 -9.78 -8.30 0.21
N ALA A 55 -9.32 -8.93 1.30
CA ALA A 55 -10.17 -9.38 2.39
C ALA A 55 -10.88 -8.21 3.08
N ALA A 56 -10.22 -7.07 3.28
CA ALA A 56 -10.84 -5.88 3.85
C ALA A 56 -11.91 -5.29 2.91
N GLU A 57 -11.63 -5.19 1.61
CA GLU A 57 -12.60 -4.70 0.61
C GLU A 57 -13.84 -5.60 0.56
N ARG A 58 -13.63 -6.92 0.56
CA ARG A 58 -14.73 -7.91 0.62
C ARG A 58 -15.49 -7.84 1.93
N TYR A 59 -14.79 -7.76 3.07
CA TYR A 59 -15.42 -7.68 4.38
C TYR A 59 -16.30 -6.43 4.50
N VAL A 60 -15.85 -5.27 4.01
CA VAL A 60 -16.66 -4.04 3.98
C VAL A 60 -17.87 -4.20 3.06
N ALA A 61 -17.72 -4.84 1.90
CA ALA A 61 -18.84 -5.10 0.99
C ALA A 61 -19.87 -6.06 1.60
N GLU A 62 -19.43 -7.11 2.29
CA GLU A 62 -20.28 -8.11 2.95
C GLU A 62 -20.95 -7.55 4.22
N GLN A 63 -20.22 -6.71 4.98
CA GLN A 63 -20.69 -6.06 6.21
C GLN A 63 -21.35 -4.70 5.96
N SER A 64 -21.64 -4.35 4.70
CA SER A 64 -22.45 -3.16 4.39
C SER A 64 -23.91 -3.55 4.15
N PRO A 65 -24.74 -3.73 5.19
CA PRO A 65 -26.18 -3.74 5.00
C PRO A 65 -26.63 -2.29 4.82
N LYS A 66 -26.56 -1.77 3.60
CA LYS A 66 -27.08 -0.44 3.20
C LYS A 66 -26.45 0.74 3.97
N GLN A 67 -25.75 1.64 3.25
CA GLN A 67 -25.94 3.05 3.60
C GLN A 67 -27.40 3.37 3.27
N ALA A 68 -28.28 3.17 4.26
CA ALA A 68 -29.60 3.76 4.27
C ALA A 68 -29.38 5.27 4.35
N LYS A 69 -29.57 5.94 3.22
CA LYS A 69 -29.85 7.37 3.17
C LYS A 69 -31.21 7.54 2.50
#